data_AF-A0A183K653-F1
#
_entry.id   AF-A0A183K653-F1
#
_cell.length_a   1.000
_cell.length_b   1.000
_cell.length_c   1.000
_cell.angle_alpha   90.00
_cell.angle_beta   90.00
_cell.angle_gamma   90.00
#
_symmetry.space_group_name_H-M   'P 1'
#
loop_
_entity.id
_entity.type
_entity.pdbx_description
1 polymer ?
#
loop_
_entity_poly.entity_id
_entity_poly.type
_entity_poly.pdbx_seq_one_letter_code
_entity_poly.pdbx_strand_id
1 'polypeptide(L)'
;MQLDDLDFADDLALLSHTQQQMQKKMTNEAAVSVVVGLKIHKGKCKVLRYNTACNNRITLEGEDLEDVKTFTHLGGIIDEQGESDSGVKAWIGKARAAYLQLRNIWNSKQPSTNIKVRIFNTNVKTVLLYGA
;
A
#
# COMPACT_ATOMS: atom_id res chain seq x y z
N MET A 1 12.85 -3.94 5.68
CA MET A 1 11.38 -4.06 5.87
C MET A 1 10.76 -3.69 4.54
N GLN A 2 10.23 -4.68 3.83
CA GLN A 2 9.60 -4.53 2.52
C GLN A 2 8.11 -4.20 2.78
N LEU A 3 7.58 -3.18 2.09
CA LEU A 3 6.19 -2.75 2.22
C LEU A 3 5.35 -3.68 1.34
N ASP A 4 4.79 -4.73 1.94
CA ASP A 4 4.23 -5.84 1.17
C ASP A 4 2.74 -5.70 0.86
N ASP A 5 1.95 -4.92 1.63
CA ASP A 5 0.52 -4.65 1.37
C ASP A 5 -0.05 -3.39 2.05
N LEU A 6 -1.02 -2.75 1.37
CA LEU A 6 -1.92 -1.69 1.85
C LEU A 6 -3.38 -2.18 1.72
N ASP A 7 -4.03 -2.53 2.84
CA ASP A 7 -5.42 -3.01 2.88
C ASP A 7 -6.38 -1.96 3.43
N PHE A 8 -7.47 -1.67 2.71
CA PHE A 8 -8.63 -0.94 3.21
C PHE A 8 -9.94 -1.58 2.73
N ALA A 9 -10.77 -2.08 3.65
CA ALA A 9 -12.06 -2.72 3.42
C ALA A 9 -12.06 -3.81 2.30
N ASP A 10 -12.32 -3.42 1.05
CA ASP A 10 -12.36 -4.26 -0.15
C ASP A 10 -11.23 -3.96 -1.16
N ASP A 11 -10.44 -2.92 -0.95
CA ASP A 11 -9.31 -2.51 -1.80
C ASP A 11 -7.97 -2.96 -1.19
N LEU A 12 -7.28 -3.84 -1.92
CA LEU A 12 -5.94 -4.37 -1.60
C LEU A 12 -4.93 -3.89 -2.65
N ALA A 13 -3.80 -3.34 -2.19
CA ALA A 13 -2.70 -2.92 -3.05
C ALA A 13 -1.42 -3.73 -2.78
N LEU A 14 -1.10 -4.65 -3.70
CA LEU A 14 0.09 -5.50 -3.67
C LEU A 14 1.29 -4.79 -4.31
N LEU A 15 2.43 -4.75 -3.61
CA LEU A 15 3.69 -4.19 -4.12
C LEU A 15 4.75 -5.28 -4.29
N SER A 16 5.59 -5.20 -5.33
CA SER A 16 6.70 -6.15 -5.55
C SER A 16 7.79 -5.53 -6.41
N HIS A 17 9.02 -6.00 -6.22
CA HIS A 17 10.17 -5.53 -6.99
C HIS A 17 10.36 -6.27 -8.32
N THR A 18 9.80 -7.48 -8.44
CA THR A 18 9.89 -8.27 -9.67
C THR A 18 8.52 -8.72 -10.14
N GLN A 19 8.37 -8.89 -11.45
CA GLN A 19 7.15 -9.39 -12.06
C GLN A 19 6.79 -10.80 -11.54
N GLN A 20 7.76 -11.68 -11.34
CA GLN A 20 7.53 -13.03 -10.79
C GLN A 20 6.97 -12.98 -9.36
N GLN A 21 7.48 -12.07 -8.52
CA GLN A 21 6.94 -11.86 -7.18
C GLN A 21 5.51 -11.34 -7.24
N MET A 22 5.24 -10.36 -8.11
CA MET A 22 3.90 -9.82 -8.29
C MET A 22 2.90 -10.88 -8.77
N GLN A 23 3.27 -11.67 -9.76
CA GLN A 23 2.44 -12.78 -10.23
C GLN A 23 2.17 -13.80 -9.12
N LYS A 24 3.20 -14.16 -8.34
CA LYS A 24 3.06 -15.09 -7.21
C LYS A 24 2.12 -14.53 -6.14
N LYS A 25 2.24 -13.25 -5.79
CA LYS A 25 1.35 -12.58 -4.85
C LYS A 25 -0.09 -12.59 -5.35
N MET A 26 -0.32 -12.26 -6.61
CA MET A 26 -1.66 -12.24 -7.21
C MET A 26 -2.32 -13.63 -7.19
N THR A 27 -1.58 -14.68 -7.55
CA THR A 27 -2.08 -16.06 -7.51
C THR A 27 -2.36 -16.52 -6.07
N ASN A 28 -1.49 -16.15 -5.13
CA ASN A 28 -1.70 -16.47 -3.72
C ASN A 28 -2.94 -15.76 -3.16
N GLU A 29 -3.11 -14.49 -3.49
CA GLU A 29 -4.27 -13.72 -3.07
C GLU A 29 -5.58 -14.29 -3.64
N ALA A 30 -5.59 -14.68 -4.92
CA ALA A 30 -6.73 -15.38 -5.50
C ALA A 30 -7.08 -16.67 -4.74
N ALA A 31 -6.06 -17.48 -4.41
CA ALA A 31 -6.25 -18.70 -3.65
C ALA A 31 -6.78 -18.43 -2.23
N VAL A 32 -6.20 -17.46 -1.52
CA VAL A 32 -6.64 -17.07 -0.17
C VAL A 32 -8.08 -16.55 -0.20
N SER A 33 -8.40 -15.67 -1.15
CA SER A 33 -9.74 -15.10 -1.34
C SER A 33 -10.80 -16.20 -1.48
N VAL A 34 -10.54 -17.21 -2.31
CA VAL A 34 -11.44 -18.38 -2.47
C VAL A 34 -11.61 -19.14 -1.16
N VAL A 35 -10.53 -19.37 -0.40
CA VAL A 35 -10.57 -20.09 0.88
C VAL A 35 -11.42 -19.34 1.91
N VAL A 36 -11.35 -18.01 1.92
CA VAL A 36 -12.14 -17.17 2.84
C VAL A 36 -13.53 -16.81 2.30
N GLY A 37 -13.92 -17.36 1.15
CA GLY A 37 -15.23 -17.12 0.52
C GLY A 37 -15.40 -15.72 -0.08
N LEU A 38 -14.30 -15.00 -0.32
CA LEU A 38 -14.28 -13.72 -1.01
C LEU A 38 -14.15 -13.94 -2.53
N LYS A 39 -14.67 -12.97 -3.30
CA LYS A 39 -14.58 -12.97 -4.75
C LYS A 39 -13.82 -11.74 -5.21
N ILE A 40 -12.68 -11.95 -5.86
CA ILE A 40 -11.89 -10.86 -6.44
C ILE A 40 -12.64 -10.28 -7.65
N HIS A 41 -12.84 -8.97 -7.65
CA HIS A 41 -13.40 -8.27 -8.79
C HIS A 41 -12.32 -8.03 -9.85
N LYS A 42 -12.13 -8.99 -10.76
CA LYS A 42 -11.10 -8.94 -11.82
C LYS A 42 -11.07 -7.64 -12.61
N GLY A 43 -12.24 -7.13 -13.05
CA GLY A 43 -12.33 -5.87 -13.80
C GLY A 43 -11.91 -4.60 -13.04
N LYS A 44 -11.77 -4.65 -11.70
CA LYS A 44 -11.20 -3.56 -10.89
C LYS A 44 -9.70 -3.75 -10.64
N CYS A 45 -9.16 -4.96 -10.82
CA CYS A 45 -7.75 -5.24 -10.64
C CYS A 45 -6.93 -4.62 -11.77
N LYS A 46 -5.96 -3.79 -11.41
CA LYS A 46 -5.11 -3.04 -12.33
C LYS A 46 -3.66 -3.18 -11.90
N VAL A 47 -2.75 -3.12 -12.86
CA VAL A 47 -1.31 -3.16 -12.62
C VAL A 47 -0.72 -1.80 -12.97
N LEU A 48 0.01 -1.21 -12.03
CA LEU A 48 0.86 -0.05 -12.29
C LEU A 48 2.30 -0.54 -12.30
N ARG A 49 3.01 -0.26 -13.39
CA ARG A 49 4.45 -0.50 -13.49
C ARG A 49 5.19 0.83 -13.35
N TYR A 50 6.20 0.87 -12.49
CA TYR A 50 7.05 2.04 -12.33
C TYR A 50 8.52 1.62 -12.45
N ASN A 51 9.34 2.47 -13.09
CA ASN A 51 10.79 2.27 -13.23
C ASN A 51 11.22 0.91 -13.82
N THR A 52 10.40 0.32 -14.69
CA THR A 52 10.70 -0.97 -15.32
C THR A 52 10.34 -0.96 -16.80
N ALA A 53 11.22 -1.54 -17.63
CA ALA A 53 10.96 -1.79 -19.05
C ALA A 53 10.27 -3.15 -19.29
N CYS A 54 9.96 -3.89 -18.21
CA CYS A 54 9.32 -5.20 -18.31
C CYS A 54 7.83 -5.06 -18.64
N ASN A 55 7.45 -5.59 -19.81
CA ASN A 55 6.07 -5.54 -20.31
C ASN A 55 5.37 -6.91 -20.23
N ASN A 56 5.91 -7.82 -19.42
CA ASN A 56 5.34 -9.15 -19.28
C ASN A 56 4.00 -9.06 -18.54
N ARG A 57 2.97 -9.66 -19.12
CA ARG A 57 1.60 -9.65 -18.60
C ARG A 57 1.55 -10.25 -17.19
N ILE A 58 0.71 -9.64 -16.35
CA ILE A 58 0.28 -10.22 -15.08
C ILE A 58 -1.13 -10.75 -15.31
N THR A 59 -1.36 -11.99 -14.90
CA THR A 59 -2.66 -12.64 -15.05
C THR A 59 -3.31 -12.93 -13.71
N LEU A 60 -4.63 -12.83 -13.66
CA LEU A 60 -5.46 -13.29 -12.56
C LEU A 60 -6.42 -14.34 -13.10
N GLU A 61 -6.27 -15.59 -12.65
CA GLU A 61 -7.08 -16.73 -13.11
C GLU A 61 -7.12 -16.88 -14.65
N GLY A 62 -6.02 -16.54 -15.33
CA GLY A 62 -5.90 -16.62 -16.79
C GLY A 62 -6.39 -15.38 -17.55
N GLU A 63 -6.95 -14.38 -16.88
CA GLU A 63 -7.30 -13.09 -17.47
C GLU A 63 -6.14 -12.10 -17.30
N ASP A 64 -5.76 -11.41 -18.37
CA ASP A 64 -4.74 -10.36 -18.34
C ASP A 64 -5.27 -9.14 -17.58
N LEU A 65 -4.48 -8.62 -16.63
CA LEU A 65 -4.82 -7.39 -15.92
C LEU A 65 -4.46 -6.16 -16.77
N GLU A 66 -5.27 -5.11 -16.65
CA GLU A 66 -5.02 -3.83 -17.33
C GLU A 66 -3.78 -3.14 -16.74
N ASP A 67 -2.81 -2.83 -17.60
CA ASP A 67 -1.69 -1.97 -17.26
C ASP A 67 -2.15 -0.50 -17.33
N VAL A 68 -2.18 0.18 -16.19
CA VAL A 68 -2.56 1.58 -16.07
C VAL A 68 -1.35 2.47 -15.84
N LYS A 69 -1.45 3.71 -16.30
CA LYS A 69 -0.42 4.75 -16.06
C LYS A 69 -0.58 5.47 -14.73
N THR A 70 -1.79 5.43 -14.17
CA THR A 70 -2.09 6.01 -12.87
C THR A 70 -2.95 5.05 -12.07
N PHE A 71 -2.65 4.95 -10.78
CA PHE A 71 -3.38 4.14 -9.82
C PHE A 71 -3.94 5.06 -8.74
N THR A 72 -5.26 5.07 -8.57
CA THR A 72 -5.90 5.82 -7.48
C THR A 72 -6.20 4.84 -6.36
N HIS A 73 -5.55 5.01 -5.22
CA HIS A 73 -5.83 4.22 -4.02
C HIS A 73 -6.14 5.17 -2.88
N LEU A 74 -7.30 5.04 -2.24
CA LEU A 74 -7.72 5.82 -1.07
C LEU A 74 -7.58 7.35 -1.20
N GLY A 75 -7.72 7.88 -2.42
CA GLY A 75 -7.61 9.32 -2.71
C GLY A 75 -6.20 9.82 -3.04
N GLY A 76 -5.20 8.93 -3.04
CA GLY A 76 -3.85 9.21 -3.53
C GLY A 76 -3.68 8.65 -4.95
N ILE A 77 -3.19 9.47 -5.87
CA ILE A 77 -2.87 9.06 -7.24
C ILE A 77 -1.37 8.75 -7.31
N ILE A 78 -1.01 7.59 -7.83
CA ILE A 78 0.37 7.18 -8.10
C ILE A 78 0.52 7.04 -9.61
N ASP A 79 1.51 7.69 -10.21
CA ASP A 79 1.79 7.59 -11.64
C ASP A 79 2.92 6.60 -11.99
N GLU A 80 3.10 6.35 -13.30
CA GLU A 80 4.12 5.47 -13.87
C GLU A 80 5.57 5.91 -13.59
N GLN A 81 5.77 7.17 -13.21
CA GLN A 81 7.08 7.76 -12.91
C GLN A 81 7.45 7.59 -11.43
N GLY A 82 6.54 7.04 -10.62
CA GLY A 82 6.66 7.03 -9.17
C GLY A 82 6.50 8.43 -8.56
N GLU A 83 6.15 9.42 -9.38
CA GLU A 83 5.58 10.66 -8.89
C GLU A 83 4.17 10.36 -8.44
N SER A 84 4.08 9.92 -7.19
CA SER A 84 2.87 10.14 -6.44
C SER A 84 2.46 11.60 -6.63
N ASP A 85 1.23 11.77 -7.12
CA ASP A 85 0.47 13.00 -7.01
C ASP A 85 0.58 13.52 -5.57
N SER A 86 0.48 14.83 -5.44
CA SER A 86 0.41 15.60 -4.20
C SER A 86 -0.18 14.85 -2.98
N GLY A 87 -1.13 13.94 -3.17
CA GLY A 87 -1.72 13.00 -2.18
C GLY A 87 -0.75 12.18 -1.33
N VAL A 88 0.06 11.24 -1.85
CA VAL A 88 0.93 10.42 -0.97
C VAL A 88 2.06 11.26 -0.38
N LYS A 89 2.57 12.25 -1.12
CA LYS A 89 3.50 13.25 -0.55
C LYS A 89 2.84 14.04 0.59
N ALA A 90 1.56 14.38 0.48
CA ALA A 90 0.78 15.01 1.53
C ALA A 90 0.50 14.05 2.70
N TRP A 91 0.25 12.76 2.46
CA TRP A 91 0.08 11.76 3.52
C TRP A 91 1.36 11.50 4.29
N ILE A 92 2.48 11.33 3.59
CA ILE A 92 3.81 11.26 4.18
C ILE A 92 4.10 12.56 4.93
N GLY A 93 3.71 13.72 4.39
CA GLY A 93 3.79 15.02 5.05
C GLY A 93 2.98 15.07 6.36
N LYS A 94 1.71 14.65 6.34
CA LYS A 94 0.81 14.59 7.50
C LYS A 94 1.31 13.59 8.55
N ALA A 95 1.75 12.41 8.15
CA ALA A 95 2.31 11.40 9.06
C ALA A 95 3.61 11.89 9.71
N ARG A 96 4.49 12.57 8.94
CA ARG A 96 5.68 13.23 9.47
C ARG A 96 5.31 14.34 10.45
N ALA A 97 4.29 15.14 10.14
CA ALA A 97 3.80 16.18 11.04
C ALA A 97 3.24 15.59 12.35
N ALA A 98 2.44 14.53 12.29
CA ALA A 98 1.92 13.82 13.47
C ALA A 98 3.07 13.23 14.32
N TYR A 99 4.07 12.63 13.68
CA TYR A 99 5.27 12.15 14.37
C TYR A 99 6.01 13.28 15.08
N LEU A 100 6.17 14.44 14.41
CA LEU A 100 6.86 15.60 14.98
C LEU A 100 6.08 16.26 16.13
N GLN A 101 4.75 16.28 16.07
CA GLN A 101 3.92 16.76 17.19
C GLN A 101 4.11 15.93 18.46
N LEU A 102 4.41 14.64 18.32
CA LEU A 102 4.66 13.73 19.43
C LEU A 102 6.14 13.70 19.88
N ARG A 103 6.98 14.64 19.40
CA ARG A 103 8.42 14.75 19.74
C ARG A 103 8.71 14.66 21.24
N ASN A 104 7.86 15.27 22.07
CA ASN A 104 8.04 15.26 23.53
C ASN A 104 7.86 13.85 24.12
N ILE A 105 6.98 13.03 23.54
CA ILE A 105 6.78 11.64 23.94
C ILE A 105 7.98 10.78 23.54
N TRP A 106 8.50 10.99 22.32
CA TRP A 106 9.68 10.25 21.84
C TRP A 106 10.92 10.53 22.69
N ASN A 107 11.12 11.79 23.09
CA ASN A 107 12.25 12.22 23.92
C ASN A 107 12.10 11.90 25.41
N SER A 108 10.87 11.63 25.88
CA SER A 108 10.62 11.32 27.28
C SER A 108 11.06 9.91 27.65
N LYS A 109 11.65 9.73 28.84
CA LYS A 109 11.98 8.40 29.41
C LYS A 109 10.81 7.77 30.17
N GLN A 110 9.73 8.51 30.43
CA GLN A 110 8.60 8.00 31.21
C GLN A 110 7.84 6.86 30.51
N PRO A 111 7.36 7.02 29.26
CA PRO A 111 6.67 5.92 28.60
C PRO A 111 7.67 4.84 28.18
N SER A 112 7.32 3.59 28.49
CA SER A 112 8.08 2.43 28.04
C SER A 112 8.06 2.31 26.51
N THR A 113 9.03 1.58 25.96
CA THR A 113 9.13 1.35 24.51
C THR A 113 7.83 0.77 23.92
N ASN A 114 7.19 -0.15 24.64
CA ASN A 114 5.92 -0.75 24.21
C ASN A 114 4.79 0.28 24.11
N ILE A 115 4.73 1.24 25.04
CA ILE A 115 3.73 2.32 25.01
C ILE A 115 4.01 3.27 23.83
N LYS A 116 5.27 3.63 23.58
CA LYS A 116 5.65 4.47 22.44
C LYS A 116 5.30 3.82 21.09
N VAL A 117 5.54 2.52 20.95
CA VAL A 117 5.15 1.74 19.76
C VAL A 117 3.64 1.75 19.57
N ARG A 118 2.86 1.59 20.65
CA ARG A 118 1.39 1.66 20.57
C ARG A 118 0.92 3.05 20.11
N ILE A 119 1.49 4.12 20.66
CA ILE A 119 1.17 5.50 20.27
C ILE A 119 1.51 5.76 18.79
N PHE A 120 2.65 5.26 18.32
CA PHE A 120 3.03 5.35 16.90
C PHE A 120 2.01 4.63 16.01
N ASN A 121 1.64 3.39 16.36
CA ASN A 121 0.67 2.61 15.59
C ASN A 121 -0.73 3.26 15.56
N THR A 122 -1.16 3.91 16.64
CA THR A 122 -2.49 4.54 16.72
C THR A 122 -2.55 5.93 16.09
N ASN A 123 -1.48 6.72 16.12
CA ASN A 123 -1.53 8.13 15.71
C ASN A 123 -0.72 8.46 14.46
N VAL A 124 0.37 7.75 14.19
CA VAL A 124 1.25 8.03 13.03
C VAL A 124 0.99 7.05 11.91
N LYS A 125 0.92 5.75 12.23
CA LYS A 125 0.64 4.69 11.26
C LYS A 125 -0.77 4.82 10.69
N THR A 126 -1.75 5.23 11.50
CA THR A 126 -3.11 5.51 11.02
C THR A 126 -3.15 6.68 10.04
N VAL A 127 -2.47 7.80 10.31
CA VAL A 127 -2.42 8.94 9.39
C VAL A 127 -1.66 8.58 8.10
N LEU A 128 -0.64 7.73 8.21
CA LEU A 128 0.09 7.23 7.04
C LEU A 128 -0.77 6.31 6.16
N LEU A 129 -1.64 5.51 6.77
CA LEU A 129 -2.46 4.51 6.07
C LEU A 129 -3.84 5.03 5.66
N TYR A 130 -4.38 6.05 6.34
CA TYR A 130 -5.78 6.49 6.21
C TYR A 130 -5.95 8.01 6.08
N GLY A 131 -4.87 8.78 5.95
CA GLY A 131 -4.87 10.23 6.11
C GLY A 131 -5.48 11.07 4.97
N ALA A 132 -6.77 10.89 4.66
CA ALA A 132 -7.59 11.93 4.02
C ALA A 132 -7.86 13.08 5.01
#